data_AF-A0A3F2RTV2-F1
#
_entry.id   AF-A0A3F2RTV2-F1
#
_cell.length_a   1.000
_cell.length_b   1.000
_cell.length_c   1.000
_cell.angle_alpha   90.00
_cell.angle_beta   90.00
_cell.angle_gamma   90.00
#
_symmetry.space_group_name_H-M   'P 1'
#
loop_
_entity.id
_entity.type
_entity.pdbx_description
1 polymer ?
#
loop_
_entity_poly.entity_id
_entity_poly.type
_entity_poly.pdbx_seq_one_letter_code
_entity_poly.pdbx_strand_id
1 'polypeptide(L)'
;MVRERTYIMVKPDGVQRHLVGEIIKRFETKGYKLVALKLARPSTEHLEAHYADLSARPFFPALIKYMSSGPVTCMVWEGTNVVLEGRKMLGATKPTESALGTIRGDFCVDVGRNVCHGSDSVESANKEIALWFPDGVVEWSAYDDEEDPRPKPPDPVDLTGPWTLDPRLLDCTTLTEEISHKINRGTRERTFKMSVEEAEVHVEPAFIPIFWVFSAIGIVLFYYSLGYAKKYATTAAFLLPPFICFSLVFDNAIMATTGIDRRRASTQAMLAFHACVIPMLLLVCYELAYLVHKHKSVNFCGISFESGHRERGSSCNNAGAASSLAKRRWWLSTCLRFIVWLVGCALLVLNLLVAYYWTTDSSLEVTSMYSLQGDGTAHVVCAILPALVLVVLALYIGLQLWNYGTNYSYMVHATCFNPWIWMLVGAVALLVGYLMPSPIFALSSNAGELVMMATIVRMFREIHHDMQQGLQFGEFINPEGAAAHREASISPNMRSMSLSLSKSVSLSKVAEPSGYLPVTTPKGSELPTTFANRLHRDGEADGQPSASAAYLSVVVARERTNPLCQ
;
A
#
# COMPACT_ATOMS: atom_id res chain seq x y z
N MET A 1 2.26 -13.10 -40.70
CA MET A 1 3.20 -12.03 -41.13
C MET A 1 4.36 -12.01 -40.15
N VAL A 2 5.60 -11.86 -40.61
CA VAL A 2 6.75 -11.64 -39.71
C VAL A 2 6.57 -10.25 -39.10
N ARG A 3 6.26 -10.17 -37.80
CA ARG A 3 6.14 -8.90 -37.09
C ARG A 3 7.54 -8.34 -36.85
N GLU A 4 7.70 -7.02 -36.99
CA GLU A 4 8.97 -6.33 -36.78
C GLU A 4 9.46 -6.54 -35.33
N ARG A 5 10.77 -6.71 -35.17
CA ARG A 5 11.42 -6.94 -33.88
C ARG A 5 12.57 -5.95 -33.67
N THR A 6 12.79 -5.54 -32.43
CA THR A 6 13.93 -4.72 -32.02
C THR A 6 14.68 -5.36 -30.86
N TYR A 7 15.99 -5.16 -30.81
CA TYR A 7 16.81 -5.55 -29.67
C TYR A 7 16.95 -4.36 -28.71
N ILE A 8 16.68 -4.60 -27.43
CA ILE A 8 16.84 -3.62 -26.35
C ILE A 8 17.76 -4.21 -25.29
N MET A 9 18.74 -3.43 -24.84
CA MET A 9 19.68 -3.86 -23.81
C MET A 9 19.81 -2.82 -22.69
N VAL A 10 19.42 -3.20 -21.49
CA VAL A 10 19.73 -2.42 -20.29
C VAL A 10 21.22 -2.60 -19.98
N LYS A 11 21.96 -1.49 -20.01
CA LYS A 11 23.39 -1.43 -19.80
C LYS A 11 23.75 -1.64 -18.32
N PRO A 12 25.04 -1.85 -17.97
CA PRO A 12 25.43 -2.17 -16.59
C PRO A 12 24.98 -1.12 -15.56
N ASP A 13 24.99 0.16 -15.91
CA ASP A 13 24.48 1.25 -15.08
C ASP A 13 22.98 1.14 -14.82
N GLY A 14 22.18 0.80 -15.83
CA GLY A 14 20.75 0.58 -15.69
C GLY A 14 20.43 -0.60 -14.77
N VAL A 15 21.22 -1.68 -14.85
CA VAL A 15 21.07 -2.84 -13.96
C VAL A 15 21.48 -2.51 -12.53
N GLN A 16 22.64 -1.86 -12.34
CA GLN A 16 23.15 -1.44 -11.03
C GLN A 16 22.22 -0.46 -10.31
N ARG A 17 21.48 0.36 -11.07
CA ARG A 17 20.49 1.31 -10.55
C ARG A 17 19.08 0.73 -10.41
N HIS A 18 18.92 -0.58 -10.60
CA HIS A 18 17.64 -1.28 -10.48
C HIS A 18 16.55 -0.79 -11.45
N LEU A 19 16.91 -0.35 -12.66
CA LEU A 19 15.98 0.21 -13.65
C LEU A 19 15.39 -0.82 -14.64
N VAL A 20 15.76 -2.10 -14.52
CA VAL A 20 15.33 -3.16 -15.45
C VAL A 20 13.81 -3.27 -15.53
N GLY A 21 13.12 -3.36 -14.39
CA GLY A 21 11.67 -3.50 -14.34
C GLY A 21 10.93 -2.27 -14.88
N GLU A 22 11.46 -1.07 -14.63
CA GLU A 22 10.87 0.17 -15.16
C GLU A 22 10.99 0.27 -16.68
N ILE A 23 12.12 -0.17 -17.25
CA ILE A 23 12.30 -0.21 -18.72
C ILE A 23 11.35 -1.23 -19.33
N ILE A 24 11.27 -2.45 -18.79
CA ILE A 24 10.33 -3.49 -19.26
C ILE A 24 8.90 -2.94 -19.25
N LYS A 25 8.47 -2.38 -18.11
CA LYS A 25 7.13 -1.83 -17.93
C LYS A 25 6.77 -0.79 -19.01
N ARG A 26 7.70 0.06 -19.44
CA ARG A 26 7.43 1.07 -20.48
C ARG A 26 7.13 0.44 -21.84
N PHE A 27 7.84 -0.63 -22.21
CA PHE A 27 7.56 -1.35 -23.46
C PHE A 27 6.25 -2.16 -23.37
N GLU A 28 5.96 -2.80 -22.25
CA GLU A 28 4.68 -3.51 -22.04
C GLU A 28 3.49 -2.54 -22.05
N THR A 29 3.60 -1.41 -21.35
CA THR A 29 2.54 -0.38 -21.29
C THR A 29 2.26 0.24 -22.66
N LYS A 30 3.29 0.32 -23.53
CA LYS A 30 3.12 0.78 -24.92
C LYS A 30 2.40 -0.25 -25.79
N GLY A 31 2.31 -1.51 -25.36
CA GLY A 31 1.67 -2.62 -26.08
C GLY A 31 2.63 -3.47 -26.92
N TYR A 32 3.94 -3.41 -26.67
CA TYR A 32 4.89 -4.29 -27.35
C TYR A 32 4.98 -5.66 -26.68
N LYS A 33 5.20 -6.69 -27.50
CA LYS A 33 5.29 -8.08 -27.05
C LYS A 33 6.73 -8.46 -26.72
N LEU A 34 6.99 -8.91 -25.49
CA LEU A 34 8.30 -9.43 -25.09
C LEU A 34 8.48 -10.86 -25.60
N VAL A 35 9.43 -11.10 -26.50
CA VAL A 35 9.63 -12.43 -27.13
C VAL A 35 10.96 -13.09 -26.73
N ALA A 36 11.88 -12.36 -26.11
CA ALA A 36 13.05 -12.94 -25.46
C ALA A 36 13.58 -12.02 -24.34
N LEU A 37 14.08 -12.62 -23.27
CA LEU A 37 14.66 -11.91 -22.11
C LEU A 37 15.78 -12.75 -21.51
N LYS A 38 16.96 -12.16 -21.28
CA LYS A 38 18.02 -12.78 -20.48
C LYS A 38 18.86 -11.74 -19.73
N LEU A 39 19.28 -12.09 -18.52
CA LEU A 39 20.34 -11.38 -17.80
C LEU A 39 21.67 -12.05 -18.15
N ALA A 40 22.62 -11.29 -18.69
CA ALA A 40 23.88 -11.83 -19.17
C ALA A 40 25.08 -11.03 -18.66
N ARG A 41 26.20 -11.72 -18.42
CA ARG A 41 27.51 -11.09 -18.25
C ARG A 41 28.35 -11.43 -19.49
N PRO A 42 28.30 -10.61 -20.54
CA PRO A 42 28.93 -10.91 -21.82
C PRO A 42 30.46 -10.91 -21.69
N SER A 43 31.13 -11.75 -22.49
CA SER A 43 32.58 -11.67 -22.64
C SER A 43 33.00 -10.43 -23.42
N THR A 44 34.26 -10.04 -23.31
CA THR A 44 34.82 -8.92 -24.05
C THR A 44 34.66 -9.14 -25.56
N GLU A 45 34.94 -10.35 -26.06
CA GLU A 45 34.84 -10.70 -27.48
C GLU A 45 33.40 -10.57 -27.99
N HIS A 46 32.41 -10.92 -27.16
CA HIS A 46 30.99 -10.79 -27.51
C HIS A 46 30.57 -9.31 -27.63
N LEU A 47 31.08 -8.45 -26.74
CA LEU A 47 30.84 -7.01 -26.79
C LEU A 47 31.55 -6.33 -27.96
N GLU A 48 32.77 -6.78 -28.30
CA GLU A 48 33.50 -6.32 -29.48
C GLU A 48 32.77 -6.68 -30.77
N ALA A 49 32.19 -7.88 -30.85
CA ALA A 49 31.32 -8.28 -31.95
C ALA A 49 30.05 -7.41 -32.02
N HIS A 50 29.42 -7.12 -30.88
CA HIS A 50 28.24 -6.26 -30.83
C HIS A 50 28.52 -4.82 -31.27
N TYR A 51 29.70 -4.27 -30.91
CA TYR A 51 30.10 -2.90 -31.26
C TYR A 51 31.09 -2.82 -32.43
N ALA A 52 31.14 -3.83 -33.31
CA ALA A 52 32.13 -3.92 -34.39
C ALA A 52 32.14 -2.67 -35.30
N ASP A 53 30.97 -2.09 -35.56
CA ASP A 53 30.79 -0.87 -36.36
C ASP A 53 31.42 0.38 -35.72
N LEU A 54 31.73 0.33 -34.41
CA LEU A 54 32.38 1.39 -33.65
C LEU A 54 33.86 1.12 -33.40
N SER A 55 34.43 0.01 -33.87
CA SER A 55 35.83 -0.40 -33.59
C SER A 55 36.88 0.65 -33.96
N ALA A 56 36.64 1.44 -35.02
CA ALA A 56 37.52 2.51 -35.47
C ALA A 56 37.38 3.82 -34.65
N ARG A 57 36.43 3.92 -33.72
CA ARG A 57 36.20 5.13 -32.93
C ARG A 57 37.15 5.20 -31.72
N PRO A 58 37.69 6.39 -31.37
CA PRO A 58 38.67 6.53 -30.29
C PRO A 58 38.13 6.14 -28.90
N PHE A 59 36.81 6.17 -28.71
CA PHE A 59 36.17 5.79 -27.45
C PHE A 59 35.84 4.29 -27.35
N PHE A 60 36.10 3.49 -28.38
CA PHE A 60 35.75 2.06 -28.41
C PHE A 60 36.35 1.25 -27.24
N PRO A 61 37.65 1.38 -26.88
CA PRO A 61 38.20 0.66 -25.74
C PRO A 61 37.51 1.00 -24.41
N ALA A 62 37.15 2.28 -24.22
CA ALA A 62 36.44 2.74 -23.04
C ALA A 62 34.99 2.21 -23.00
N LEU A 63 34.33 2.13 -24.16
CA LEU A 63 32.99 1.56 -24.31
C LEU A 63 32.99 0.06 -23.94
N ILE A 64 33.93 -0.72 -24.48
CA ILE A 64 34.03 -2.15 -24.17
C ILE A 64 34.32 -2.35 -22.68
N LYS A 65 35.30 -1.64 -22.11
CA LYS A 65 35.60 -1.70 -20.67
C LYS A 65 34.39 -1.36 -19.81
N TYR A 66 33.61 -0.37 -20.21
CA TYR A 66 32.39 0.01 -19.52
C TYR A 66 31.32 -1.08 -19.61
N MET A 67 31.07 -1.63 -20.80
CA MET A 67 30.04 -2.65 -21.01
C MET A 67 30.39 -3.97 -20.31
N SER A 68 31.68 -4.30 -20.17
CA SER A 68 32.17 -5.47 -19.42
C SER A 68 32.17 -5.26 -17.89
N SER A 69 31.85 -4.06 -17.40
CA SER A 69 31.95 -3.74 -15.96
C SER A 69 30.88 -4.41 -15.09
N GLY A 70 29.80 -4.92 -15.69
CA GLY A 70 28.70 -5.54 -14.97
C GLY A 70 27.75 -6.32 -15.89
N PRO A 71 26.68 -6.90 -15.33
CA PRO A 71 25.67 -7.60 -16.12
C PRO A 71 24.84 -6.62 -16.94
N VAL A 72 24.31 -7.12 -18.06
CA VAL A 72 23.33 -6.43 -18.91
C VAL A 72 22.05 -7.25 -18.99
N THR A 73 20.91 -6.58 -19.19
CA THR A 73 19.64 -7.27 -19.47
C THR A 73 19.30 -7.12 -20.94
N CYS A 74 19.30 -8.23 -21.66
CA CYS A 74 19.06 -8.32 -23.10
C CYS A 74 17.60 -8.70 -23.33
N MET A 75 16.93 -8.01 -24.25
CA MET A 75 15.51 -8.18 -24.55
C MET A 75 15.26 -8.10 -26.06
N VAL A 76 14.24 -8.81 -26.51
CA VAL A 76 13.68 -8.68 -27.86
C VAL A 76 12.20 -8.33 -27.74
N TRP A 77 11.81 -7.22 -28.36
CA TRP A 77 10.44 -6.72 -28.40
C TRP A 77 9.90 -6.82 -29.82
N GLU A 78 8.65 -7.26 -29.94
CA GLU A 78 7.95 -7.44 -31.21
C GLU A 78 6.71 -6.54 -31.28
N GLY A 79 6.47 -5.95 -32.45
CA GLY A 79 5.26 -5.20 -32.75
C GLY A 79 5.44 -4.22 -33.90
N THR A 80 4.36 -3.53 -34.26
CA THR A 80 4.37 -2.58 -35.39
C THR A 80 5.27 -1.37 -35.10
N ASN A 81 6.21 -1.08 -36.01
CA ASN A 81 7.17 0.02 -35.92
C ASN A 81 8.03 0.00 -34.64
N VAL A 82 8.24 -1.18 -34.04
CA VAL A 82 8.89 -1.31 -32.73
C VAL A 82 10.35 -0.82 -32.72
N VAL A 83 11.06 -0.85 -33.84
CA VAL A 83 12.43 -0.31 -33.94
C VAL A 83 12.40 1.22 -33.82
N LEU A 84 11.58 1.88 -34.65
CA LEU A 84 11.47 3.35 -34.66
C LEU A 84 10.92 3.87 -33.33
N GLU A 85 9.83 3.30 -32.85
CA GLU A 85 9.17 3.71 -31.61
C GLU A 85 10.01 3.37 -30.39
N GLY A 86 10.71 2.22 -30.38
CA GLY A 86 11.67 1.87 -29.34
C GLY A 86 12.75 2.95 -29.21
N ARG A 87 13.28 3.46 -30.33
CA ARG A 87 14.25 4.57 -30.33
C ARG A 87 13.67 5.88 -29.79
N LYS A 88 12.43 6.21 -30.13
CA LYS A 88 11.73 7.39 -29.57
C LYS A 88 11.54 7.26 -28.07
N MET A 89 11.16 6.08 -27.58
CA MET A 89 10.99 5.79 -26.15
C MET A 89 12.31 5.87 -25.37
N LEU A 90 13.41 5.41 -25.96
CA LEU A 90 14.73 5.53 -25.35
C LEU A 90 15.15 7.00 -25.19
N GLY A 91 14.80 7.85 -26.15
CA GLY A 91 15.25 9.24 -26.20
C GLY A 91 16.60 9.41 -26.89
N ALA A 92 17.02 10.67 -27.10
CA ALA A 92 18.28 10.99 -27.78
C ALA A 92 19.50 10.35 -27.07
N THR A 93 20.56 10.03 -27.81
CA THR A 93 21.75 9.38 -27.24
C THR A 93 22.39 10.22 -26.14
N LYS A 94 22.37 11.55 -26.30
CA LYS A 94 22.81 12.50 -25.31
C LYS A 94 21.63 12.88 -24.40
N PRO A 95 21.74 12.67 -23.07
CA PRO A 95 20.61 12.89 -22.15
C PRO A 95 20.06 14.32 -22.16
N THR A 96 20.92 15.33 -22.32
CA THR A 96 20.51 16.76 -22.36
C THR A 96 19.61 17.11 -23.55
N GLU A 97 19.61 16.28 -24.59
CA GLU A 97 18.78 16.45 -25.80
C GLU A 97 17.58 15.47 -25.79
N SER A 98 17.42 14.69 -24.72
CA SER A 98 16.31 13.75 -24.57
C SER A 98 15.08 14.44 -24.00
N ALA A 99 13.92 14.20 -24.60
CA ALA A 99 12.65 14.72 -24.09
C ALA A 99 12.30 14.10 -22.72
N LEU A 100 11.64 14.89 -21.86
CA LEU A 100 11.07 14.39 -20.60
C LEU A 100 10.04 13.28 -20.88
N GLY A 101 10.04 12.23 -20.05
CA GLY A 101 9.23 11.03 -20.25
C GLY A 101 9.91 9.95 -21.11
N THR A 102 11.02 10.24 -21.78
CA THR A 102 11.88 9.20 -22.40
C THR A 102 12.78 8.56 -21.36
N ILE A 103 13.24 7.33 -21.60
CA ILE A 103 14.08 6.60 -20.64
C ILE A 103 15.36 7.39 -20.32
N ARG A 104 16.00 7.99 -21.33
CA ARG A 104 17.20 8.80 -21.12
C ARG A 104 16.90 10.16 -20.50
N GLY A 105 15.78 10.79 -20.86
CA GLY A 105 15.37 12.06 -20.26
C GLY A 105 15.07 11.95 -18.77
N ASP A 106 14.46 10.83 -18.34
CA ASP A 106 14.08 10.63 -16.95
C ASP A 106 15.24 10.10 -16.08
N PHE A 107 16.15 9.32 -16.65
CA PHE A 107 17.11 8.54 -15.87
C PHE A 107 18.58 8.82 -16.17
N CYS A 108 18.93 9.60 -17.18
CA CYS A 108 20.33 9.81 -17.58
C CYS A 108 20.77 11.26 -17.40
N VAL A 109 22.02 11.45 -16.98
CA VAL A 109 22.67 12.76 -16.89
C VAL A 109 23.87 12.84 -17.84
N ASP A 110 24.64 11.76 -17.93
CA ASP A 110 25.86 11.66 -18.76
C ASP A 110 25.63 10.74 -19.98
N VAL A 111 26.19 11.11 -21.14
CA VAL A 111 26.19 10.31 -22.38
C VAL A 111 26.91 8.97 -22.21
N GLY A 112 27.95 8.90 -21.37
CA GLY A 112 28.70 7.67 -21.09
C GLY A 112 27.94 6.67 -20.21
N ARG A 113 26.84 7.08 -19.59
CA ARG A 113 25.99 6.31 -18.67
C ARG A 113 24.52 6.54 -19.02
N ASN A 114 24.17 6.16 -20.26
CA ASN A 114 22.86 6.43 -20.85
C ASN A 114 21.86 5.26 -20.73
N VAL A 115 22.04 4.39 -19.72
CA VAL A 115 21.10 3.37 -19.20
C VAL A 115 20.72 2.23 -20.14
N CYS A 116 20.40 2.51 -21.41
CA CYS A 116 19.83 1.52 -22.32
C CYS A 116 20.31 1.73 -23.75
N HIS A 117 20.52 0.62 -24.45
CA HIS A 117 20.74 0.52 -25.90
C HIS A 117 19.46 0.04 -26.58
N GLY A 118 19.28 0.42 -27.84
CA GLY A 118 18.24 -0.12 -28.71
C GLY A 118 18.65 0.00 -30.17
N SER A 119 18.26 -0.99 -30.98
CA SER A 119 18.59 -1.07 -32.40
C SER A 119 18.20 0.20 -33.15
N ASP A 120 19.02 0.62 -34.10
CA ASP A 120 18.82 1.85 -34.87
C ASP A 120 18.07 1.66 -36.19
N SER A 121 18.00 0.43 -36.67
CA SER A 121 17.40 0.00 -37.92
C SER A 121 16.95 -1.46 -37.80
N VAL A 122 16.08 -1.90 -38.70
CA VAL A 122 15.61 -3.29 -38.74
C VAL A 122 16.77 -4.24 -39.05
N GLU A 123 17.70 -3.82 -39.90
CA GLU A 123 18.91 -4.57 -40.25
C GLU A 123 19.82 -4.76 -39.04
N SER A 124 20.08 -3.70 -38.27
CA SER A 124 20.83 -3.78 -37.02
C SER A 124 20.10 -4.64 -35.99
N ALA A 125 18.78 -4.49 -35.86
CA ALA A 125 17.99 -5.32 -34.94
C ALA A 125 18.15 -6.81 -35.24
N ASN A 126 18.03 -7.21 -36.51
CA ASN A 126 18.19 -8.62 -36.91
C ASN A 126 19.59 -9.16 -36.59
N LYS A 127 20.65 -8.37 -36.84
CA LYS A 127 22.03 -8.75 -36.48
C LYS A 127 22.22 -8.88 -34.98
N GLU A 128 21.71 -7.91 -34.21
CA GLU A 128 21.81 -7.90 -32.75
C GLU A 128 21.03 -9.06 -32.13
N ILE A 129 19.81 -9.34 -32.58
CA ILE A 129 19.01 -10.48 -32.13
C ILE A 129 19.74 -11.79 -32.43
N ALA A 130 20.27 -11.97 -33.65
CA ALA A 130 21.01 -13.19 -34.00
C ALA A 130 22.28 -13.38 -33.16
N LEU A 131 22.97 -12.29 -32.81
CA LEU A 131 24.14 -12.34 -31.95
C LEU A 131 23.80 -12.70 -30.49
N TRP A 132 22.77 -12.07 -29.94
CA TRP A 132 22.41 -12.21 -28.52
C TRP A 132 21.46 -13.38 -28.24
N PHE A 133 20.68 -13.85 -29.21
CA PHE A 133 19.72 -14.95 -29.06
C PHE A 133 19.89 -15.97 -30.20
N PRO A 134 21.03 -16.68 -30.25
CA PRO A 134 21.30 -17.66 -31.32
C PRO A 134 20.32 -18.84 -31.32
N ASP A 135 19.75 -19.17 -30.16
CA ASP A 135 18.73 -20.22 -30.00
C ASP A 135 17.33 -19.78 -30.47
N GLY A 136 17.19 -18.53 -30.93
CA GLY A 136 15.94 -17.94 -31.37
C GLY A 136 15.15 -17.23 -30.27
N VAL A 137 13.90 -16.90 -30.57
CA VAL A 137 12.96 -16.22 -29.68
C VAL A 137 11.73 -17.09 -29.42
N VAL A 138 10.96 -16.76 -28.39
CA VAL A 138 9.75 -17.51 -28.01
C VAL A 138 8.55 -16.99 -28.80
N GLU A 139 7.84 -17.92 -29.46
CA GLU A 139 6.58 -17.63 -30.14
C GLU A 139 5.40 -17.77 -29.17
N TRP A 140 4.62 -16.69 -29.01
CA TRP A 140 3.37 -16.67 -28.26
C TRP A 140 2.43 -15.55 -28.77
N SER A 141 1.13 -15.71 -28.51
CA SER A 141 0.08 -14.76 -28.90
C SER A 141 -0.30 -13.86 -27.73
N ALA A 142 -0.35 -12.55 -27.94
CA ALA A 142 -0.89 -11.64 -26.94
C ALA A 142 -2.42 -11.77 -26.85
N TYR A 143 -3.03 -11.47 -25.69
CA TYR A 143 -4.48 -11.50 -25.51
C TYR A 143 -5.22 -10.62 -26.54
N ASP A 144 -4.61 -9.49 -26.91
CA ASP A 144 -5.17 -8.53 -27.86
C ASP A 144 -5.02 -8.96 -29.34
N ASP A 145 -4.33 -10.08 -29.61
CA ASP A 145 -4.14 -10.62 -30.97
C ASP A 145 -5.25 -11.60 -31.40
N GLU A 146 -6.10 -12.07 -30.48
CA GLU A 146 -7.27 -12.87 -30.84
C GLU A 146 -8.38 -11.93 -31.37
N GLU A 147 -8.72 -12.07 -32.65
CA GLU A 147 -9.98 -11.53 -33.17
C GLU A 147 -11.11 -12.04 -32.29
N ASP A 148 -11.73 -11.13 -31.55
CA ASP A 148 -12.92 -11.43 -30.75
C ASP A 148 -13.95 -12.14 -31.63
N PRO A 149 -14.28 -13.42 -31.37
CA PRO A 149 -15.23 -14.17 -32.19
C PRO A 149 -16.67 -13.64 -32.05
N ARG A 150 -16.90 -12.65 -31.18
CA ARG A 150 -18.20 -11.99 -31.04
C ARG A 150 -18.45 -11.05 -32.22
N PRO A 151 -19.67 -11.05 -32.81
CA PRO A 151 -20.01 -10.12 -33.87
C PRO A 151 -19.85 -8.68 -33.38
N LYS A 152 -19.21 -7.84 -34.19
CA LYS A 152 -19.09 -6.40 -33.92
C LYS A 152 -20.48 -5.84 -33.61
N PRO A 153 -20.64 -5.02 -32.55
CA PRO A 153 -21.91 -4.37 -32.29
C PRO A 153 -22.31 -3.54 -33.52
N PRO A 154 -23.59 -3.54 -33.91
CA PRO A 154 -24.04 -2.73 -35.03
C PRO A 154 -23.72 -1.25 -34.77
N ASP A 155 -23.40 -0.53 -35.85
CA ASP A 155 -23.09 0.89 -35.79
C ASP A 155 -24.19 1.67 -35.04
N PRO A 156 -23.84 2.76 -34.32
CA PRO A 156 -24.83 3.55 -33.60
C PRO A 156 -25.95 3.98 -34.54
N VAL A 157 -27.18 3.63 -34.18
CA VAL A 157 -28.37 4.05 -34.93
C VAL A 157 -28.42 5.58 -34.92
N ASP A 158 -28.43 6.17 -36.11
CA ASP A 158 -28.59 7.60 -36.30
C ASP A 158 -29.96 8.05 -35.77
N LEU A 159 -29.96 8.71 -34.61
CA LEU A 159 -31.17 9.21 -33.93
C LEU A 159 -31.65 10.57 -34.46
N THR A 160 -31.26 10.98 -35.67
CA THR A 160 -31.66 12.28 -36.24
C THR A 160 -32.95 12.26 -37.09
N GLY A 161 -33.67 11.13 -37.13
CA GLY A 161 -34.97 11.03 -37.83
C GLY A 161 -36.19 11.48 -36.99
N PRO A 162 -37.23 12.08 -37.60
CA PRO A 162 -38.44 12.51 -36.89
C PRO A 162 -39.28 11.30 -36.44
N TRP A 163 -39.63 11.27 -35.16
CA TRP A 163 -40.46 10.25 -34.54
C TRP A 163 -41.89 10.27 -35.10
N THR A 164 -42.23 9.35 -35.99
CA THR A 164 -43.62 9.01 -36.32
C THR A 164 -44.03 7.78 -35.53
N LEU A 165 -44.90 7.96 -34.53
CA LEU A 165 -45.51 6.85 -33.80
C LEU A 165 -46.52 6.11 -34.69
N ASP A 166 -46.38 4.78 -34.77
CA ASP A 166 -47.34 3.86 -35.37
C ASP A 166 -48.59 3.75 -34.48
N PRO A 167 -49.81 4.06 -34.97
CA PRO A 167 -51.04 4.02 -34.17
C PRO A 167 -51.60 2.62 -33.88
N ARG A 168 -50.88 1.52 -34.15
CA ARG A 168 -51.39 0.14 -33.99
C ARG A 168 -51.04 -0.55 -32.67
N LEU A 169 -50.38 0.13 -31.72
CA LEU A 169 -49.93 -0.45 -30.45
C LEU A 169 -50.79 -0.08 -29.22
N LEU A 170 -51.99 0.46 -29.43
CA LEU A 170 -52.89 0.85 -28.34
C LEU A 170 -53.98 -0.20 -28.09
N ASP A 171 -53.65 -1.28 -27.41
CA ASP A 171 -54.65 -2.10 -26.71
C ASP A 171 -54.03 -2.85 -25.52
N CYS A 172 -53.84 -2.15 -24.40
CA CYS A 172 -53.39 -2.71 -23.11
C CYS A 172 -53.93 -1.90 -21.91
N THR A 173 -55.13 -1.34 -22.01
CA THR A 173 -55.78 -0.57 -20.93
C THR A 173 -56.78 -1.39 -20.10
N THR A 174 -57.02 -2.66 -20.44
CA THR A 174 -58.01 -3.50 -19.75
C THR A 174 -57.44 -4.41 -18.64
N LEU A 175 -56.11 -4.48 -18.49
CA LEU A 175 -55.46 -5.36 -17.49
C LEU A 175 -54.94 -4.61 -16.24
N THR A 176 -54.89 -3.28 -16.26
CA THR A 176 -54.38 -2.46 -15.15
C THR A 176 -55.45 -2.03 -14.14
N GLU A 177 -56.73 -2.03 -14.51
CA GLU A 177 -57.82 -1.66 -13.58
C GLU A 177 -58.21 -2.80 -12.62
N GLU A 178 -58.07 -4.07 -13.03
CA GLU A 178 -58.46 -5.21 -12.21
C GLU A 178 -57.49 -5.51 -11.05
N ILE A 179 -56.21 -5.13 -11.21
CA ILE A 179 -55.18 -5.28 -10.18
C ILE A 179 -55.25 -4.12 -9.16
N SER A 180 -55.54 -2.90 -9.62
CA SER A 180 -55.70 -1.72 -8.76
C SER A 180 -56.90 -1.85 -7.80
N HIS A 181 -57.99 -2.47 -8.26
CA HIS A 181 -59.20 -2.64 -7.45
C HIS A 181 -59.08 -3.77 -6.40
N LYS A 182 -58.18 -4.75 -6.57
CA LYS A 182 -57.92 -5.80 -5.56
C LYS A 182 -56.94 -5.35 -4.48
N ILE A 183 -55.97 -4.50 -4.81
CA ILE A 183 -55.03 -3.93 -3.83
C ILE A 183 -55.77 -2.95 -2.89
N ASN A 184 -56.69 -2.13 -3.42
CA ASN A 184 -57.44 -1.15 -2.61
C ASN A 184 -58.48 -1.75 -1.64
N ARG A 185 -58.85 -3.04 -1.76
CA ARG A 185 -59.72 -3.71 -0.77
C ARG A 185 -58.95 -4.30 0.41
N GLY A 186 -57.66 -4.62 0.27
CA GLY A 186 -56.83 -5.12 1.37
C GLY A 186 -56.37 -4.03 2.35
N THR A 187 -56.34 -2.77 1.91
CA THR A 187 -55.78 -1.64 2.69
C THR A 187 -56.81 -0.90 3.54
N ARG A 188 -58.11 -1.20 3.41
CA ARG A 188 -59.20 -0.43 4.04
C ARG A 188 -59.65 -0.95 5.41
N GLU A 189 -59.13 -2.08 5.87
CA GLU A 189 -59.45 -2.65 7.19
C GLU A 189 -58.39 -2.39 8.28
N ARG A 190 -57.33 -1.61 7.99
CA ARG A 190 -56.35 -1.19 9.02
C ARG A 190 -56.31 0.32 9.29
N THR A 191 -57.24 1.08 8.74
CA THR A 191 -57.45 2.49 9.08
C THR A 191 -58.48 2.62 10.21
N PHE A 192 -58.15 2.07 11.39
CA PHE A 192 -58.81 2.50 12.61
C PHE A 192 -57.87 2.39 13.82
N LYS A 193 -57.58 3.57 14.37
CA LYS A 193 -56.82 3.92 15.57
C LYS A 193 -55.35 4.32 15.40
N MET A 194 -55.13 5.53 15.89
CA MET A 194 -53.92 6.12 16.47
C MET A 194 -53.08 7.00 15.54
N SER A 195 -53.45 8.29 15.56
CA SER A 195 -52.57 9.42 15.33
C SER A 195 -51.34 9.35 16.25
N VAL A 196 -50.20 9.00 15.69
CA VAL A 196 -48.88 9.26 16.26
C VAL A 196 -48.13 10.03 15.16
N GLU A 197 -47.63 11.22 15.46
CA GLU A 197 -46.73 11.95 14.57
C GLU A 197 -45.53 11.05 14.24
N GLU A 198 -45.44 10.61 12.99
CA GLU A 198 -44.43 9.65 12.54
C GLU A 198 -43.13 10.40 12.20
N ALA A 199 -42.05 10.07 12.93
CA ALA A 199 -40.75 10.72 12.85
C ALA A 199 -40.00 10.47 11.53
N GLU A 200 -40.26 11.30 10.51
CA GLU A 200 -39.31 11.55 9.42
C GLU A 200 -38.26 12.56 9.90
N VAL A 201 -37.01 12.12 10.08
CA VAL A 201 -35.90 13.03 10.38
C VAL A 201 -35.27 13.46 9.06
N HIS A 202 -35.81 14.55 8.50
CA HIS A 202 -35.21 15.19 7.32
C HIS A 202 -33.89 15.85 7.72
N VAL A 203 -32.82 15.51 6.99
CA VAL A 203 -31.55 16.22 7.10
C VAL A 203 -31.79 17.67 6.68
N GLU A 204 -31.32 18.64 7.47
CA GLU A 204 -31.46 20.04 7.11
C GLU A 204 -30.85 20.29 5.72
N PRO A 205 -31.54 21.01 4.82
CA PRO A 205 -31.07 21.22 3.45
C PRO A 205 -29.65 21.82 3.36
N ALA A 206 -29.23 22.55 4.40
CA ALA A 206 -27.89 23.11 4.53
C ALA A 206 -26.77 22.06 4.65
N PHE A 207 -27.06 20.85 5.14
CA PHE A 207 -26.06 19.80 5.32
C PHE A 207 -25.92 18.87 4.11
N ILE A 208 -26.88 18.85 3.18
CA ILE A 208 -26.85 18.01 1.97
C ILE A 208 -25.55 18.18 1.15
N PRO A 209 -25.06 19.41 0.87
CA PRO A 209 -23.81 19.58 0.14
C PRO A 209 -22.59 19.00 0.87
N ILE A 210 -22.60 19.02 2.21
CA ILE A 210 -21.50 18.53 3.03
C ILE A 210 -21.41 17.00 2.93
N PHE A 211 -22.54 16.31 2.96
CA PHE A 211 -22.57 14.85 2.78
C PHE A 211 -22.08 14.43 1.37
N TRP A 212 -22.36 15.22 0.33
CA TRP A 212 -21.76 14.98 -0.99
C TRP A 212 -20.25 15.17 -1.01
N VAL A 213 -19.73 16.18 -0.30
CA VAL A 213 -18.28 16.37 -0.12
C VAL A 213 -17.66 15.19 0.61
N PHE A 214 -18.29 14.69 1.68
CA PHE A 214 -17.83 13.50 2.41
C PHE A 214 -17.82 12.25 1.51
N SER A 215 -18.86 12.06 0.71
CA SER A 215 -18.91 10.96 -0.27
C SER A 215 -17.77 11.07 -1.31
N ALA A 216 -17.49 12.27 -1.83
CA ALA A 216 -16.39 12.50 -2.75
C ALA A 216 -15.01 12.19 -2.13
N ILE A 217 -14.78 12.63 -0.88
CA ILE A 217 -13.56 12.29 -0.14
C ILE A 217 -13.46 10.77 0.07
N GLY A 218 -14.56 10.13 0.45
CA GLY A 218 -14.64 8.68 0.61
C GLY A 218 -14.27 7.91 -0.67
N ILE A 219 -14.69 8.38 -1.85
CA ILE A 219 -14.33 7.77 -3.14
C ILE A 219 -12.82 7.87 -3.39
N VAL A 220 -12.21 9.01 -3.09
CA VAL A 220 -10.75 9.19 -3.23
C VAL A 220 -10.01 8.23 -2.30
N LEU A 221 -10.44 8.14 -1.03
CA LEU A 221 -9.85 7.21 -0.07
C LEU A 221 -10.05 5.74 -0.48
N PHE A 222 -11.21 5.40 -1.03
CA PHE A 222 -11.51 4.08 -1.57
C PHE A 222 -10.53 3.70 -2.69
N TYR A 223 -10.31 4.60 -3.65
CA TYR A 223 -9.35 4.37 -4.74
C TYR A 223 -7.93 4.09 -4.24
N TYR A 224 -7.42 4.90 -3.31
CA TYR A 224 -6.09 4.67 -2.73
C TYR A 224 -6.03 3.37 -1.93
N SER A 225 -7.07 3.08 -1.13
CA SER A 225 -7.13 1.85 -0.33
C SER A 225 -7.11 0.59 -1.20
N LEU A 226 -7.79 0.59 -2.36
CA LEU A 226 -7.73 -0.50 -3.33
C LEU A 226 -6.32 -0.69 -3.90
N GLY A 227 -5.59 0.39 -4.14
CA GLY A 227 -4.20 0.33 -4.58
C GLY A 227 -3.31 -0.43 -3.58
N TYR A 228 -3.48 -0.16 -2.29
CA TYR A 228 -2.76 -0.87 -1.24
C TYR A 228 -3.23 -2.32 -1.06
N ALA A 229 -4.54 -2.56 -1.13
CA ALA A 229 -5.11 -3.91 -1.06
C ALA A 229 -4.57 -4.82 -2.17
N LYS A 230 -4.48 -4.31 -3.41
CA LYS A 230 -3.90 -5.05 -4.54
C LYS A 230 -2.43 -5.39 -4.33
N LYS A 231 -1.66 -4.45 -3.75
CA LYS A 231 -0.22 -4.63 -3.51
C LYS A 231 0.07 -5.59 -2.34
N TYR A 232 -0.82 -5.64 -1.34
CA TYR A 232 -0.61 -6.35 -0.08
C TYR A 232 -1.77 -7.27 0.28
N ALA A 233 -2.28 -8.02 -0.69
CA ALA A 233 -3.46 -8.87 -0.54
C ALA A 233 -3.30 -9.98 0.52
N THR A 234 -2.07 -10.31 0.93
CA THR A 234 -1.78 -11.35 1.92
C THR A 234 -2.05 -10.94 3.37
N THR A 235 -2.24 -9.65 3.63
CA THR A 235 -2.36 -9.13 5.00
C THR A 235 -3.72 -8.48 5.22
N ALA A 236 -4.50 -9.02 6.15
CA ALA A 236 -5.88 -8.60 6.42
C ALA A 236 -6.04 -7.08 6.66
N ALA A 237 -5.04 -6.43 7.28
CA ALA A 237 -5.02 -4.99 7.53
C ALA A 237 -5.24 -4.14 6.27
N PHE A 238 -4.81 -4.62 5.10
CA PHE A 238 -4.93 -3.91 3.83
C PHE A 238 -6.22 -4.25 3.07
N LEU A 239 -6.94 -5.29 3.47
CA LEU A 239 -8.19 -5.73 2.83
C LEU A 239 -9.44 -5.10 3.43
N LEU A 240 -9.40 -4.69 4.71
CA LEU A 240 -10.52 -4.06 5.42
C LEU A 240 -10.77 -2.58 5.03
N PRO A 241 -9.75 -1.73 4.82
CA PRO A 241 -9.93 -0.31 4.47
C PRO A 241 -10.84 -0.03 3.26
N PRO A 242 -10.75 -0.76 2.13
CA PRO A 242 -11.65 -0.53 1.00
C PRO A 242 -13.12 -0.72 1.37
N PHE A 243 -13.43 -1.73 2.20
CA PHE A 243 -14.80 -1.95 2.63
C PHE A 243 -15.31 -0.79 3.50
N ILE A 244 -14.50 -0.33 4.46
CA ILE A 244 -14.85 0.82 5.31
C ILE A 244 -15.11 2.06 4.46
N CYS A 245 -14.22 2.38 3.52
CA CYS A 245 -14.40 3.52 2.62
C CYS A 245 -15.69 3.38 1.78
N PHE A 246 -16.00 2.19 1.29
CA PHE A 246 -17.24 1.94 0.56
C PHE A 246 -18.49 2.18 1.43
N SER A 247 -18.50 1.66 2.66
CA SER A 247 -19.57 1.92 3.63
C SER A 247 -19.75 3.41 3.90
N LEU A 248 -18.67 4.15 4.11
CA LEU A 248 -18.73 5.61 4.32
C LEU A 248 -19.30 6.34 3.10
N VAL A 249 -18.90 5.96 1.88
CA VAL A 249 -19.44 6.56 0.65
C VAL A 249 -20.93 6.31 0.53
N PHE A 250 -21.35 5.08 0.81
CA PHE A 250 -22.75 4.68 0.78
C PHE A 250 -23.57 5.44 1.83
N ASP A 251 -23.10 5.49 3.08
CA ASP A 251 -23.76 6.19 4.19
C ASP A 251 -23.99 7.67 3.86
N ASN A 252 -22.94 8.35 3.42
CA ASN A 252 -23.02 9.78 3.09
C ASN A 252 -23.90 10.05 1.85
N ALA A 253 -23.93 9.15 0.86
CA ALA A 253 -24.80 9.27 -0.30
C ALA A 253 -26.28 9.10 0.05
N ILE A 254 -26.62 8.15 0.94
CA ILE A 254 -27.99 7.96 1.42
C ILE A 254 -28.44 9.16 2.26
N MET A 255 -27.59 9.66 3.15
CA MET A 255 -27.88 10.87 3.95
C MET A 255 -28.16 12.10 3.05
N ALA A 256 -27.39 12.27 1.96
CA ALA A 256 -27.55 13.39 1.05
C ALA A 256 -28.80 13.31 0.15
N THR A 257 -29.28 12.10 -0.15
CA THR A 257 -30.35 11.88 -1.14
C THR A 257 -31.72 11.68 -0.51
N THR A 258 -31.79 10.85 0.53
CA THR A 258 -33.08 10.40 1.09
C THR A 258 -33.29 10.84 2.54
N GLY A 259 -32.26 11.35 3.21
CA GLY A 259 -32.28 11.55 4.65
C GLY A 259 -32.45 10.22 5.41
N ILE A 260 -32.83 10.32 6.69
CA ILE A 260 -33.02 9.15 7.56
C ILE A 260 -34.50 8.76 7.55
N ASP A 261 -34.85 7.85 6.64
CA ASP A 261 -36.19 7.25 6.57
C ASP A 261 -36.12 5.74 6.85
N ARG A 262 -36.57 5.34 8.05
CA ARG A 262 -36.52 3.95 8.51
C ARG A 262 -37.32 2.96 7.66
N ARG A 263 -38.27 3.44 6.84
CA ARG A 263 -39.12 2.58 5.99
C ARG A 263 -38.43 2.17 4.70
N ARG A 264 -37.37 2.89 4.28
CA ARG A 264 -36.66 2.59 3.04
C ARG A 264 -35.65 1.48 3.25
N ALA A 265 -35.68 0.50 2.34
CA ALA A 265 -34.68 -0.57 2.31
C ALA A 265 -33.24 -0.03 2.18
N SER A 266 -33.05 1.11 1.51
CA SER A 266 -31.74 1.77 1.38
C SER A 266 -31.19 2.24 2.73
N THR A 267 -32.03 2.82 3.59
CA THR A 267 -31.65 3.28 4.93
C THR A 267 -31.42 2.10 5.87
N GLN A 268 -32.20 1.02 5.74
CA GLN A 268 -31.94 -0.22 6.49
C GLN A 268 -30.61 -0.85 6.10
N ALA A 269 -30.31 -0.90 4.79
CA ALA A 269 -29.01 -1.38 4.30
C ALA A 269 -27.87 -0.48 4.79
N MET A 270 -28.05 0.84 4.76
CA MET A 270 -27.08 1.82 5.27
C MET A 270 -26.74 1.53 6.73
N LEU A 271 -27.74 1.36 7.58
CA LEU A 271 -27.53 1.05 9.00
C LEU A 271 -26.79 -0.26 9.22
N ALA A 272 -27.06 -1.28 8.40
CA ALA A 272 -26.33 -2.55 8.46
C ALA A 272 -24.86 -2.41 8.04
N PHE A 273 -24.56 -1.60 7.02
CA PHE A 273 -23.18 -1.29 6.64
C PHE A 273 -22.47 -0.46 7.71
N HIS A 274 -23.13 0.58 8.22
CA HIS A 274 -22.63 1.44 9.29
C HIS A 274 -22.29 0.63 10.56
N ALA A 275 -23.13 -0.34 10.91
CA ALA A 275 -22.88 -1.26 12.04
C ALA A 275 -21.54 -2.01 11.94
N CYS A 276 -21.03 -2.21 10.72
CA CYS A 276 -19.75 -2.87 10.45
C CYS A 276 -18.54 -1.91 10.53
N VAL A 277 -18.74 -0.60 10.41
CA VAL A 277 -17.65 0.40 10.36
C VAL A 277 -16.84 0.40 11.64
N ILE A 278 -17.50 0.55 12.79
CA ILE A 278 -16.86 0.61 14.12
C ILE A 278 -15.96 -0.62 14.39
N PRO A 279 -16.46 -1.88 14.33
CA PRO A 279 -15.63 -3.05 14.61
C PRO A 279 -14.50 -3.21 13.59
N MET A 280 -14.73 -2.90 12.31
CA MET A 280 -13.65 -2.98 11.31
C MET A 280 -12.58 -1.92 11.52
N LEU A 281 -12.97 -0.69 11.91
CA LEU A 281 -12.02 0.37 12.20
C LEU A 281 -11.13 0.00 13.39
N LEU A 282 -11.71 -0.61 14.43
CA LEU A 282 -10.95 -1.14 15.57
C LEU A 282 -9.91 -2.17 15.12
N LEU A 283 -10.33 -3.16 14.30
CA LEU A 283 -9.43 -4.20 13.79
C LEU A 283 -8.30 -3.61 12.95
N VAL A 284 -8.61 -2.65 12.06
CA VAL A 284 -7.60 -1.99 11.22
C VAL A 284 -6.63 -1.20 12.08
N CYS A 285 -7.10 -0.41 13.05
CA CYS A 285 -6.23 0.34 13.96
C CYS A 285 -5.28 -0.57 14.72
N TYR A 286 -5.80 -1.68 15.26
CA TYR A 286 -5.00 -2.64 16.00
C TYR A 286 -3.97 -3.35 15.11
N GLU A 287 -4.38 -3.86 13.95
CA GLU A 287 -3.47 -4.55 13.02
C GLU A 287 -2.38 -3.61 12.51
N LEU A 288 -2.72 -2.36 12.20
CA LEU A 288 -1.77 -1.33 11.81
C LEU A 288 -0.73 -1.08 12.91
N ALA A 289 -1.18 -0.82 14.13
CA ALA A 289 -0.29 -0.57 15.26
C ALA A 289 0.58 -1.79 15.59
N TYR A 290 0.00 -2.98 15.53
CA TYR A 290 0.73 -4.22 15.69
C TYR A 290 1.84 -4.37 14.64
N LEU A 291 1.54 -4.12 13.36
CA LEU A 291 2.53 -4.24 12.28
C LEU A 291 3.70 -3.28 12.48
N VAL A 292 3.41 -2.03 12.85
CA VAL A 292 4.44 -1.02 13.17
C VAL A 292 5.37 -1.50 14.27
N HIS A 293 4.81 -1.91 15.40
CA HIS A 293 5.60 -2.29 16.58
C HIS A 293 6.33 -3.62 16.39
N LYS A 294 5.70 -4.60 15.71
CA LYS A 294 6.32 -5.89 15.39
C LYS A 294 7.56 -5.73 14.51
N HIS A 295 7.48 -4.90 13.47
CA HIS A 295 8.60 -4.74 12.54
C HIS A 295 9.81 -4.04 13.16
N LYS A 296 9.60 -3.21 14.19
CA LYS A 296 10.67 -2.41 14.83
C LYS A 296 11.09 -2.93 16.18
N SER A 297 10.53 -4.05 16.64
CA SER A 297 10.92 -4.67 17.90
C SER A 297 10.74 -3.73 19.11
N VAL A 298 9.59 -3.04 19.15
CA VAL A 298 9.23 -2.10 20.23
C VAL A 298 8.07 -2.67 21.03
N ASN A 299 8.01 -2.38 22.33
CA ASN A 299 6.93 -2.86 23.20
C ASN A 299 5.55 -2.36 22.72
N PHE A 300 4.56 -3.25 22.63
CA PHE A 300 3.16 -2.89 22.33
C PHE A 300 2.21 -3.72 23.20
N CYS A 301 1.30 -3.05 23.93
CA CYS A 301 0.36 -3.68 24.87
C CYS A 301 1.04 -4.64 25.89
N GLY A 302 2.22 -4.27 26.41
CA GLY A 302 2.99 -5.11 27.35
C GLY A 302 3.72 -6.30 26.69
N ILE A 303 3.69 -6.41 25.36
CA ILE A 303 4.44 -7.41 24.59
C ILE A 303 5.71 -6.75 24.07
N SER A 304 6.87 -7.20 24.54
CA SER A 304 8.16 -6.83 23.96
C SER A 304 8.45 -7.69 22.74
N PHE A 305 8.55 -7.06 21.58
CA PHE A 305 9.05 -7.68 20.36
C PHE A 305 10.56 -7.46 20.37
N GLU A 306 11.39 -8.49 20.54
CA GLU A 306 12.84 -8.35 20.34
C GLU A 306 13.18 -8.59 18.87
N SER A 307 14.24 -7.95 18.38
CA SER A 307 14.78 -8.15 17.05
C SER A 307 15.25 -9.59 16.92
N GLY A 308 14.40 -10.42 16.33
CA GLY A 308 14.71 -11.81 16.04
C GLY A 308 15.76 -11.94 14.93
N HIS A 309 17.02 -11.62 15.22
CA HIS A 309 18.17 -12.05 14.44
C HIS A 309 19.33 -12.51 15.35
N ARG A 310 19.48 -13.84 15.39
CA ARG A 310 20.75 -14.59 15.42
C ARG A 310 21.69 -14.38 16.62
N GLU A 311 21.30 -14.89 17.78
CA GLU A 311 22.24 -15.68 18.59
C GLU A 311 22.14 -17.15 18.18
N ARG A 312 22.79 -17.49 17.06
CA ARG A 312 23.13 -18.89 16.74
C ARG A 312 24.64 -19.11 16.80
N GLY A 313 25.32 -18.38 17.68
CA GLY A 313 26.76 -18.37 17.75
C GLY A 313 27.30 -17.72 19.02
N SER A 314 26.81 -18.08 20.20
CA SER A 314 27.55 -17.88 21.45
C SER A 314 26.98 -18.77 22.56
N SER A 315 27.82 -19.67 23.04
CA SER A 315 27.73 -20.44 24.30
C SER A 315 26.45 -21.26 24.58
N CYS A 316 26.58 -22.55 24.32
CA CYS A 316 25.68 -23.66 24.57
C CYS A 316 25.42 -23.98 26.06
N ASN A 317 24.91 -23.04 26.86
CA ASN A 317 24.46 -23.34 28.24
C ASN A 317 23.05 -22.86 28.62
N ASN A 318 22.35 -22.03 27.80
CA ASN A 318 21.01 -21.48 28.15
C ASN A 318 19.90 -21.66 27.09
N ALA A 319 20.01 -22.68 26.22
CA ALA A 319 19.04 -22.90 25.12
C ALA A 319 17.60 -23.25 25.56
N GLY A 320 17.42 -23.79 26.77
CA GLY A 320 16.10 -24.18 27.30
C GLY A 320 15.22 -23.01 27.76
N ALA A 321 15.82 -21.95 28.32
CA ALA A 321 15.08 -20.79 28.84
C ALA A 321 14.74 -19.78 27.73
N ALA A 322 15.63 -19.58 26.75
CA ALA A 322 15.41 -18.70 25.61
C ALA A 322 14.28 -19.20 24.69
N SER A 323 14.17 -20.54 24.49
CA SER A 323 13.11 -21.15 23.69
C SER A 323 11.74 -21.11 24.35
N SER A 324 11.66 -21.23 25.68
CA SER A 324 10.40 -21.15 26.43
C SER A 324 9.85 -19.73 26.50
N LEU A 325 10.72 -18.72 26.65
CA LEU A 325 10.35 -17.29 26.60
C LEU A 325 9.88 -16.87 25.21
N ALA A 326 10.56 -17.28 24.14
CA ALA A 326 10.14 -17.01 22.76
C ALA A 326 8.77 -17.64 22.46
N LYS A 327 8.55 -18.89 22.90
CA LYS A 327 7.25 -19.58 22.76
C LYS A 327 6.16 -18.89 23.55
N ARG A 328 6.43 -18.42 24.77
CA ARG A 328 5.49 -17.65 25.62
C ARG A 328 5.11 -16.32 24.98
N ARG A 329 6.06 -15.56 24.42
CA ARG A 329 5.81 -14.28 23.74
C ARG A 329 5.01 -14.44 22.45
N TRP A 330 5.33 -15.45 21.64
CA TRP A 330 4.54 -15.80 20.46
C TRP A 330 3.09 -16.16 20.82
N TRP A 331 2.91 -16.98 21.86
CA TRP A 331 1.58 -17.29 22.40
C TRP A 331 0.85 -16.04 22.88
N LEU A 332 1.51 -15.14 23.63
CA LEU A 332 0.91 -13.89 24.10
C LEU A 332 0.44 -13.00 22.95
N SER A 333 1.25 -12.87 21.90
CA SER A 333 0.90 -12.10 20.69
C SER A 333 -0.29 -12.70 19.95
N THR A 334 -0.34 -14.03 19.80
CA THR A 334 -1.44 -14.71 19.11
C THR A 334 -2.72 -14.62 19.93
N CYS A 335 -2.63 -14.80 21.25
CA CYS A 335 -3.76 -14.62 22.16
C CYS A 335 -4.31 -13.19 22.12
N LEU A 336 -3.44 -12.16 22.15
CA LEU A 336 -3.89 -10.77 22.10
C LEU A 336 -4.61 -10.47 20.77
N ARG A 337 -4.07 -10.93 19.64
CA ARG A 337 -4.73 -10.82 18.33
C ARG A 337 -6.10 -11.47 18.36
N PHE A 338 -6.18 -12.70 18.86
CA PHE A 338 -7.45 -13.44 18.98
C PHE A 338 -8.47 -12.72 19.86
N ILE A 339 -8.05 -12.15 21.00
CA ILE A 339 -8.92 -11.39 21.91
C ILE A 339 -9.48 -10.16 21.19
N VAL A 340 -8.66 -9.39 20.49
CA VAL A 340 -9.12 -8.19 19.77
C VAL A 340 -10.11 -8.56 18.67
N TRP A 341 -9.88 -9.67 17.96
CA TRP A 341 -10.83 -10.19 16.99
C TRP A 341 -12.15 -10.63 17.62
N LEU A 342 -12.10 -11.32 18.77
CA LEU A 342 -13.29 -11.71 19.51
C LEU A 342 -14.09 -10.49 19.99
N VAL A 343 -13.42 -9.45 20.49
CA VAL A 343 -14.04 -8.17 20.85
C VAL A 343 -14.68 -7.54 19.61
N GLY A 344 -13.98 -7.49 18.48
CA GLY A 344 -14.53 -6.98 17.21
C GLY A 344 -15.80 -7.71 16.77
N CYS A 345 -15.82 -9.05 16.85
CA CYS A 345 -17.00 -9.85 16.56
C CYS A 345 -18.16 -9.57 17.53
N ALA A 346 -17.87 -9.42 18.83
CA ALA A 346 -18.88 -9.09 19.83
C ALA A 346 -19.50 -7.71 19.58
N LEU A 347 -18.67 -6.72 19.24
CA LEU A 347 -19.13 -5.37 18.88
C LEU A 347 -19.96 -5.37 17.60
N LEU A 348 -19.58 -6.16 16.60
CA LEU A 348 -20.35 -6.32 15.36
C LEU A 348 -21.75 -6.87 15.63
N VAL A 349 -21.84 -7.95 16.43
CA VAL A 349 -23.13 -8.54 16.81
C VAL A 349 -23.98 -7.52 17.56
N LEU A 350 -23.38 -6.78 18.52
CA LEU A 350 -24.09 -5.75 19.27
C LEU A 350 -24.61 -4.63 18.37
N ASN A 351 -23.79 -4.09 17.47
CA ASN A 351 -24.21 -3.05 16.52
C ASN A 351 -25.32 -3.53 15.57
N LEU A 352 -25.20 -4.75 15.04
CA LEU A 352 -26.23 -5.33 14.17
C LEU A 352 -27.54 -5.56 14.91
N LEU A 353 -27.49 -5.97 16.19
CA LEU A 353 -28.68 -6.10 17.02
C LEU A 353 -29.33 -4.73 17.25
N VAL A 354 -28.54 -3.71 17.59
CA VAL A 354 -29.06 -2.33 17.77
C VAL A 354 -29.71 -1.83 16.49
N ALA A 355 -29.05 -2.00 15.33
CA ALA A 355 -29.60 -1.63 14.04
C ALA A 355 -30.88 -2.40 13.72
N TYR A 356 -30.91 -3.71 13.99
CA TYR A 356 -32.10 -4.55 13.79
C TYR A 356 -33.28 -4.03 14.61
N TYR A 357 -33.11 -3.89 15.93
CA TYR A 357 -34.18 -3.40 16.82
C TYR A 357 -34.69 -2.02 16.42
N TRP A 358 -33.79 -1.12 16.01
CA TRP A 358 -34.16 0.21 15.52
C TRP A 358 -35.04 0.14 14.26
N THR A 359 -34.78 -0.82 13.37
CA THR A 359 -35.57 -0.99 12.14
C THR A 359 -36.90 -1.73 12.35
N THR A 360 -36.99 -2.63 13.35
CA THR A 360 -38.17 -3.50 13.53
C THR A 360 -39.16 -3.06 14.58
N ASP A 361 -38.72 -2.38 15.65
CA ASP A 361 -39.61 -2.02 16.75
C ASP A 361 -40.19 -0.61 16.56
N SER A 362 -41.52 -0.53 16.51
CA SER A 362 -42.28 0.72 16.33
C SER A 362 -42.77 1.32 17.64
N SER A 363 -42.58 0.60 18.76
CA SER A 363 -43.10 0.94 20.09
C SER A 363 -42.12 1.69 20.99
N LEU A 364 -40.82 1.60 20.71
CA LEU A 364 -39.83 2.38 21.43
C LEU A 364 -39.89 3.84 20.96
N GLU A 365 -40.07 4.77 21.89
CA GLU A 365 -39.71 6.19 21.73
C GLU A 365 -38.19 6.34 21.58
N VAL A 366 -37.60 5.63 20.62
CA VAL A 366 -36.25 5.91 20.13
C VAL A 366 -36.41 7.09 19.20
N THR A 367 -36.41 8.27 19.80
CA THR A 367 -36.20 9.52 19.10
C THR A 367 -34.83 9.44 18.44
N SER A 368 -34.77 9.00 17.18
CA SER A 368 -33.54 8.91 16.37
C SER A 368 -32.47 7.90 16.87
N MET A 369 -31.66 7.34 15.96
CA MET A 369 -30.42 6.61 16.34
C MET A 369 -29.41 7.53 17.07
N TYR A 370 -29.66 8.83 17.01
CA TYR A 370 -28.79 9.93 17.42
C TYR A 370 -29.41 10.88 18.45
N SER A 371 -30.60 10.57 19.00
CA SER A 371 -31.06 11.24 20.22
C SER A 371 -30.95 10.31 21.43
N LEU A 372 -30.27 10.82 22.46
CA LEU A 372 -30.15 10.20 23.77
C LEU A 372 -31.40 10.38 24.64
N GLN A 373 -32.49 10.94 24.12
CA GLN A 373 -33.72 11.23 24.87
C GLN A 373 -34.79 10.16 24.62
N GLY A 374 -34.59 8.98 25.20
CA GLY A 374 -35.63 7.97 25.32
C GLY A 374 -35.54 7.27 26.68
N ASP A 375 -36.70 6.97 27.29
CA ASP A 375 -36.85 6.48 28.67
C ASP A 375 -36.15 5.13 28.98
N GLY A 376 -35.61 4.44 27.97
CA GLY A 376 -34.90 3.16 28.10
C GLY A 376 -33.39 3.32 28.24
N THR A 377 -32.88 3.52 29.45
CA THR A 377 -31.45 3.70 29.75
C THR A 377 -30.57 2.57 29.20
N ALA A 378 -31.07 1.33 29.15
CA ALA A 378 -30.31 0.17 28.69
C ALA A 378 -30.06 0.15 27.17
N HIS A 379 -31.01 0.59 26.35
CA HIS A 379 -30.88 0.59 24.89
C HIS A 379 -29.91 1.67 24.41
N VAL A 380 -29.99 2.87 25.01
CA VAL A 380 -29.06 3.97 24.75
C VAL A 380 -27.63 3.56 25.10
N VAL A 381 -27.45 2.88 26.23
CA VAL A 381 -26.14 2.35 26.63
C VAL A 381 -25.64 1.31 25.62
N CYS A 382 -26.49 0.38 25.16
CA CYS A 382 -26.09 -0.63 24.18
C CYS A 382 -25.73 -0.02 22.81
N ALA A 383 -26.37 1.07 22.39
CA ALA A 383 -26.08 1.76 21.14
C ALA A 383 -24.74 2.52 21.18
N ILE A 384 -24.39 3.11 22.33
CA ILE A 384 -23.18 3.92 22.48
C ILE A 384 -21.96 3.06 22.84
N LEU A 385 -22.16 1.92 23.51
CA LEU A 385 -21.07 1.09 24.03
C LEU A 385 -20.02 0.71 22.94
N PRO A 386 -20.39 0.27 21.72
CA PRO A 386 -19.41 -0.05 20.68
C PRO A 386 -18.54 1.13 20.25
N ALA A 387 -19.16 2.30 20.08
CA ALA A 387 -18.47 3.54 19.78
C ALA A 387 -17.51 3.94 20.90
N LEU A 388 -17.94 3.81 22.15
CA LEU A 388 -17.14 4.14 23.33
C LEU A 388 -15.91 3.21 23.46
N VAL A 389 -16.09 1.91 23.22
CA VAL A 389 -14.99 0.93 23.17
C VAL A 389 -14.01 1.25 22.05
N LEU A 390 -14.51 1.56 20.85
CA LEU A 390 -13.66 1.99 19.73
C LEU A 390 -12.86 3.23 20.09
N VAL A 391 -13.49 4.27 20.62
CA VAL A 391 -12.83 5.52 20.99
C VAL A 391 -11.74 5.28 22.01
N VAL A 392 -12.02 4.57 23.11
CA VAL A 392 -11.03 4.31 24.16
C VAL A 392 -9.83 3.54 23.60
N LEU A 393 -10.07 2.49 22.81
CA LEU A 393 -9.01 1.69 22.23
C LEU A 393 -8.25 2.44 21.13
N ALA A 394 -8.93 3.22 20.30
CA ALA A 394 -8.32 4.03 19.25
C ALA A 394 -7.48 5.18 19.83
N LEU A 395 -7.90 5.80 20.94
CA LEU A 395 -7.10 6.77 21.68
C LEU A 395 -5.83 6.13 22.24
N TYR A 396 -5.95 4.96 22.87
CA TYR A 396 -4.79 4.23 23.36
C TYR A 396 -3.83 3.86 22.22
N ILE A 397 -4.34 3.29 21.14
CA ILE A 397 -3.54 2.92 19.97
C ILE A 397 -2.89 4.15 19.32
N GLY A 398 -3.64 5.25 19.20
CA GLY A 398 -3.14 6.53 18.68
C GLY A 398 -2.01 7.10 19.53
N LEU A 399 -2.12 7.03 20.86
CA LEU A 399 -1.04 7.42 21.78
C LEU A 399 0.21 6.53 21.63
N GLN A 400 0.03 5.21 21.48
CA GLN A 400 1.17 4.31 21.26
C GLN A 400 1.86 4.58 19.91
N LEU A 401 1.08 4.80 18.86
CA LEU A 401 1.59 5.15 17.53
C LEU A 401 2.30 6.51 17.53
N TRP A 402 1.77 7.50 18.24
CA TRP A 402 2.42 8.79 18.40
C TRP A 402 3.74 8.65 19.16
N ASN A 403 3.72 7.98 20.32
CA ASN A 403 4.92 7.71 21.12
C ASN A 403 5.99 6.96 20.30
N TYR A 404 5.57 6.02 19.46
CA TYR A 404 6.44 5.37 18.49
C TYR A 404 7.02 6.39 17.49
N GLY A 405 6.17 7.17 16.85
CA GLY A 405 6.55 8.16 15.85
C GLY A 405 7.53 9.22 16.38
N THR A 406 7.42 9.62 17.65
CA THR A 406 8.31 10.61 18.26
C THR A 406 9.65 10.05 18.70
N ASN A 407 9.67 8.82 19.21
CA ASN A 407 10.87 8.27 19.87
C ASN A 407 11.66 7.29 19.02
N TYR A 408 11.03 6.66 18.02
CA TYR A 408 11.61 5.53 17.29
C TYR A 408 11.55 5.67 15.76
N SER A 409 10.78 6.62 15.22
CA SER A 409 10.75 6.84 13.76
C SER A 409 12.06 7.46 13.26
N TYR A 410 12.59 6.94 12.15
CA TYR A 410 13.77 7.46 11.47
C TYR A 410 13.50 8.78 10.74
N MET A 411 12.25 9.02 10.35
CA MET A 411 11.80 10.27 9.77
C MET A 411 10.68 10.84 10.65
N VAL A 412 11.03 11.86 11.44
CA VAL A 412 10.05 12.70 12.12
C VAL A 412 9.86 13.95 11.27
N HIS A 413 8.80 13.97 10.47
CA HIS A 413 8.43 15.19 9.74
C HIS A 413 8.09 16.29 10.77
N ALA A 414 8.80 17.41 10.72
CA ALA A 414 8.58 18.58 11.60
C ALA A 414 7.27 19.34 11.29
N THR A 415 6.38 18.77 10.47
CA THR A 415 5.16 19.41 9.99
C THR A 415 3.95 18.99 10.84
N CYS A 416 2.92 19.84 10.87
CA CYS A 416 1.62 19.53 11.46
C CYS A 416 0.89 18.35 10.79
N PHE A 417 1.40 17.83 9.67
CA PHE A 417 0.85 16.71 8.92
C PHE A 417 1.50 15.36 9.24
N ASN A 418 2.22 15.27 10.36
CA ASN A 418 2.77 14.03 10.86
C ASN A 418 1.64 13.01 11.12
N PRO A 419 1.52 11.90 10.37
CA PRO A 419 0.36 11.02 10.51
C PRO A 419 0.33 10.26 11.84
N TRP A 420 1.44 10.19 12.57
CA TRP A 420 1.50 9.52 13.87
C TRP A 420 0.56 10.19 14.89
N ILE A 421 0.34 11.51 14.80
CA ILE A 421 -0.62 12.22 15.66
C ILE A 421 -2.06 12.19 15.13
N TRP A 422 -2.26 12.06 13.81
CA TRP A 422 -3.59 12.18 13.21
C TRP A 422 -4.53 11.00 13.57
N MET A 423 -3.99 9.86 13.99
CA MET A 423 -4.81 8.75 14.52
C MET A 423 -5.46 9.15 15.84
N LEU A 424 -4.69 9.84 16.70
CA LEU A 424 -5.20 10.39 17.93
C LEU A 424 -6.22 11.50 17.64
N VAL A 425 -5.92 12.40 16.70
CA VAL A 425 -6.85 13.48 16.30
C VAL A 425 -8.17 12.90 15.78
N GLY A 426 -8.13 11.89 14.92
CA GLY A 426 -9.32 11.22 14.41
C GLY A 426 -10.14 10.55 15.53
N ALA A 427 -9.48 9.86 16.48
CA ALA A 427 -10.16 9.24 17.62
C ALA A 427 -10.80 10.28 18.56
N VAL A 428 -10.13 11.43 18.79
CA VAL A 428 -10.70 12.56 19.54
C VAL A 428 -11.87 13.18 18.77
N ALA A 429 -11.77 13.35 17.45
CA ALA A 429 -12.85 13.89 16.63
C ALA A 429 -14.09 12.97 16.67
N LEU A 430 -13.90 11.65 16.61
CA LEU A 430 -14.97 10.69 16.85
C LEU A 430 -15.61 10.85 18.23
N LEU A 431 -14.79 10.91 19.29
CA LEU A 431 -15.27 11.11 20.65
C LEU A 431 -16.12 12.37 20.76
N VAL A 432 -15.62 13.49 20.24
CA VAL A 432 -16.33 14.78 20.22
C VAL A 432 -17.63 14.63 19.46
N GLY A 433 -17.64 13.93 18.33
CA GLY A 433 -18.85 13.68 17.55
C GLY A 433 -19.91 12.88 18.32
N TYR A 434 -19.50 11.88 19.10
CA TYR A 434 -20.42 11.13 19.97
C TYR A 434 -21.02 11.95 21.12
N LEU A 435 -20.43 13.11 21.44
CA LEU A 435 -20.95 14.05 22.43
C LEU A 435 -21.86 15.12 21.82
N MET A 436 -21.98 15.18 20.50
CA MET A 436 -22.79 16.19 19.80
C MET A 436 -24.28 15.82 19.78
N PRO A 437 -25.19 16.80 19.79
CA PRO A 437 -26.62 16.57 19.67
C PRO A 437 -27.01 16.08 18.27
N SER A 438 -28.19 15.45 18.15
CA SER A 438 -28.68 14.75 16.95
C SER A 438 -28.44 15.44 15.58
N PRO A 439 -28.61 16.76 15.38
CA PRO A 439 -28.37 17.36 14.06
C PRO A 439 -26.88 17.48 13.70
N ILE A 440 -26.01 17.63 14.71
CA ILE A 440 -24.56 17.83 14.54
C ILE A 440 -23.81 16.50 14.67
N PHE A 441 -24.40 15.51 15.35
CA PHE A 441 -23.83 14.18 15.53
C PHE A 441 -23.44 13.55 14.19
N ALA A 442 -24.38 13.47 13.24
CA ALA A 442 -24.13 12.77 11.97
C ALA A 442 -22.99 13.42 11.19
N LEU A 443 -22.90 14.76 11.23
CA LEU A 443 -21.82 15.52 10.61
C LEU A 443 -20.47 15.26 11.29
N SER A 444 -20.44 15.40 12.62
CA SER A 444 -19.21 15.33 13.41
C SER A 444 -18.64 13.91 13.52
N SER A 445 -19.49 12.89 13.65
CA SER A 445 -19.11 11.49 13.62
C SER A 445 -18.53 11.10 12.26
N ASN A 446 -19.20 11.42 11.14
CA ASN A 446 -18.69 11.16 9.79
C ASN A 446 -17.34 11.87 9.54
N ALA A 447 -17.19 13.11 10.02
CA ALA A 447 -15.93 13.83 9.92
C ALA A 447 -14.80 13.08 10.65
N GLY A 448 -15.05 12.59 11.88
CA GLY A 448 -14.08 11.79 12.63
C GLY A 448 -13.70 10.48 11.93
N GLU A 449 -14.68 9.76 11.37
CA GLU A 449 -14.46 8.52 10.61
C GLU A 449 -13.58 8.78 9.37
N LEU A 450 -13.87 9.85 8.62
CA LEU A 450 -13.06 10.26 7.46
C LEU A 450 -11.64 10.66 7.85
N VAL A 451 -11.44 11.40 8.94
CA VAL A 451 -10.09 11.76 9.42
C VAL A 451 -9.31 10.50 9.81
N MET A 452 -9.93 9.57 10.55
CA MET A 452 -9.29 8.30 10.88
C MET A 452 -8.94 7.50 9.62
N MET A 453 -9.86 7.40 8.67
CA MET A 453 -9.64 6.65 7.43
C MET A 453 -8.54 7.27 6.56
N ALA A 454 -8.55 8.60 6.39
CA ALA A 454 -7.49 9.31 5.69
C ALA A 454 -6.12 9.09 6.36
N THR A 455 -6.10 9.07 7.70
CA THR A 455 -4.88 8.80 8.46
C THR A 455 -4.40 7.36 8.26
N ILE A 456 -5.28 6.37 8.35
CA ILE A 456 -4.94 4.96 8.12
C ILE A 456 -4.33 4.78 6.72
N VAL A 457 -4.96 5.32 5.68
CA VAL A 457 -4.45 5.25 4.30
C VAL A 457 -3.08 5.91 4.18
N ARG A 458 -2.88 7.06 4.85
CA ARG A 458 -1.59 7.75 4.87
C ARG A 458 -0.52 6.97 5.65
N MET A 459 -0.87 6.40 6.81
CA MET A 459 0.02 5.58 7.61
C MET A 459 0.47 4.34 6.85
N PHE A 460 -0.39 3.69 6.07
CA PHE A 460 0.03 2.59 5.21
C PHE A 460 1.12 3.00 4.22
N ARG A 461 1.05 4.22 3.67
CA ARG A 461 2.10 4.77 2.80
C ARG A 461 3.43 4.94 3.53
N GLU A 462 3.40 5.51 4.73
CA GLU A 462 4.61 5.79 5.51
C GLU A 462 5.23 4.52 6.08
N ILE A 463 4.42 3.60 6.61
CA ILE A 463 4.88 2.28 7.04
C ILE A 463 5.54 1.54 5.88
N HIS A 464 4.94 1.60 4.68
CA HIS A 464 5.55 0.98 3.51
C HIS A 464 6.94 1.57 3.22
N HIS A 465 7.07 2.89 3.27
CA HIS A 465 8.34 3.58 3.05
C HIS A 465 9.38 3.20 4.12
N ASP A 466 9.00 3.22 5.39
CA ASP A 466 9.86 2.85 6.53
C ASP A 466 10.26 1.38 6.51
N MET A 467 9.37 0.49 6.06
CA MET A 467 9.66 -0.93 5.87
C MET A 467 10.71 -1.13 4.78
N GLN A 468 10.62 -0.41 3.66
CA GLN A 468 11.61 -0.51 2.59
C GLN A 468 12.98 0.02 3.02
N GLN A 469 13.02 1.16 3.72
CA GLN A 469 14.27 1.72 4.24
C GLN A 469 14.92 0.81 5.29
N GLY A 470 14.13 0.21 6.17
CA GLY A 470 14.63 -0.74 7.18
C GLY A 470 15.25 -2.01 6.56
N LEU A 471 14.64 -2.52 5.48
CA LEU A 471 15.20 -3.66 4.73
C LEU A 471 16.52 -3.30 4.06
N GLN A 472 16.61 -2.14 3.40
CA GLN A 472 17.84 -1.65 2.77
C GLN A 472 18.98 -1.46 3.78
N PHE A 473 18.67 -0.93 4.97
CA PHE A 473 19.65 -0.76 6.04
C PHE A 473 20.08 -2.10 6.66
N GLY A 474 19.15 -3.05 6.81
CA GLY A 474 19.47 -4.41 7.26
C GLY A 474 20.37 -5.16 6.28
N GLU A 475 20.15 -5.01 4.97
CA GLU A 475 21.02 -5.56 3.92
C GLU A 475 22.40 -4.92 3.92
N PHE A 476 22.49 -3.63 4.26
CA PHE A 476 23.77 -2.93 4.42
C PHE A 476 24.58 -3.44 5.63
N ILE A 477 23.91 -3.73 6.75
CA ILE A 477 24.57 -4.21 7.97
C ILE A 477 24.97 -5.70 7.88
N ASN A 478 24.16 -6.55 7.24
CA ASN A 478 24.42 -7.99 7.15
C ASN A 478 24.13 -8.55 5.75
N PRO A 479 25.03 -8.31 4.78
CA PRO A 479 24.85 -8.78 3.40
C PRO A 479 24.82 -10.31 3.29
N GLU A 480 25.56 -11.04 4.14
CA GLU A 480 25.61 -12.51 4.14
C GLU A 480 24.34 -13.15 4.72
N GLY A 481 23.75 -12.55 5.75
CA GLY A 481 22.47 -12.99 6.32
C GLY A 481 21.30 -12.76 5.36
N ALA A 482 21.32 -11.68 4.60
CA ALA A 482 20.35 -11.37 3.56
C ALA A 482 20.41 -12.36 2.38
N ALA A 483 21.61 -12.82 2.00
CA ALA A 483 21.79 -13.87 0.99
C ALA A 483 21.21 -15.22 1.45
N ALA A 484 21.45 -15.62 2.71
CA ALA A 484 20.92 -16.85 3.28
C ALA A 484 19.38 -16.87 3.41
N HIS A 485 18.75 -15.72 3.64
CA HIS A 485 17.29 -15.59 3.64
C HIS A 485 16.68 -15.72 2.23
N ARG A 486 17.40 -15.29 1.18
CA ARG A 486 17.01 -15.51 -0.23
C ARG A 486 17.15 -16.97 -0.65
N GLU A 487 18.08 -17.71 -0.04
CA GLU A 487 18.22 -19.16 -0.26
C GLU A 487 17.18 -19.99 0.50
N ALA A 488 16.77 -19.55 1.69
CA ALA A 488 15.81 -20.27 2.53
C ALA A 488 14.34 -20.14 2.07
N SER A 489 14.01 -19.12 1.27
CA SER A 489 12.69 -18.96 0.64
C SER A 489 12.48 -19.82 -0.61
N ILE A 490 13.48 -20.63 -0.99
CA ILE A 490 13.42 -21.55 -2.13
C ILE A 490 12.91 -22.92 -1.63
N SER A 491 11.83 -23.40 -2.25
CA SER A 491 11.14 -24.67 -1.96
C SER A 491 12.07 -25.90 -1.92
N PRO A 492 11.79 -26.95 -1.12
CA PRO A 492 12.69 -28.10 -0.91
C PRO A 492 13.12 -28.85 -2.19
N ASN A 493 12.35 -28.73 -3.28
CA ASN A 493 12.62 -29.39 -4.55
C ASN A 493 13.90 -28.92 -5.27
N MET A 494 14.56 -27.84 -4.81
CA MET A 494 15.81 -27.35 -5.41
C MET A 494 17.10 -27.77 -4.68
N ARG A 495 17.00 -28.50 -3.55
CA ARG A 495 18.20 -28.90 -2.76
C ARG A 495 19.05 -30.01 -3.40
N SER A 496 18.52 -30.77 -4.36
CA SER A 496 19.27 -31.90 -4.96
C SER A 496 20.30 -31.49 -6.01
N MET A 497 20.23 -30.27 -6.57
CA MET A 497 21.18 -29.81 -7.58
C MET A 497 22.40 -29.04 -7.03
N SER A 498 22.35 -28.51 -5.80
CA SER A 498 23.43 -27.66 -5.27
C SER A 498 24.58 -28.45 -4.60
N LEU A 499 24.35 -29.71 -4.24
CA LEU A 499 25.35 -30.56 -3.58
C LEU A 499 26.47 -31.05 -4.51
N SER A 500 26.36 -30.85 -5.84
CA SER A 500 27.41 -31.25 -6.79
C SER A 500 28.49 -30.19 -7.02
N LEU A 501 28.26 -28.92 -6.62
CA LEU A 501 29.17 -27.81 -6.92
C LEU A 501 30.13 -27.41 -5.78
N SER A 502 30.01 -27.96 -4.57
CA SER A 502 30.77 -27.50 -3.41
C SER A 502 32.19 -28.09 -3.27
N LYS A 503 32.68 -28.87 -4.25
CA LYS A 503 33.98 -29.56 -4.14
C LYS A 503 35.17 -28.87 -4.78
N SER A 504 35.02 -27.70 -5.37
CA SER A 504 36.16 -26.99 -5.95
C SER A 504 36.02 -25.49 -5.75
N VAL A 505 36.73 -24.94 -4.77
CA VAL A 505 37.60 -23.74 -4.88
C VAL A 505 38.11 -23.40 -3.48
N SER A 506 39.41 -23.56 -3.32
CA SER A 506 40.21 -23.20 -2.15
C SER A 506 40.37 -21.69 -2.01
N LEU A 507 40.39 -21.20 -0.75
CA LEU A 507 40.76 -19.83 -0.39
C LEU A 507 42.14 -19.44 -0.94
N SER A 508 42.20 -18.39 -1.75
CA SER A 508 43.42 -17.61 -1.97
C SER A 508 43.15 -16.13 -1.72
N LYS A 509 43.95 -15.57 -0.81
CA LYS A 509 44.03 -14.17 -0.34
C LYS A 509 43.77 -13.14 -1.44
N VAL A 510 42.81 -12.25 -1.20
CA VAL A 510 42.58 -11.04 -2.00
C VAL A 510 43.35 -9.89 -1.36
N ALA A 511 44.23 -9.27 -2.15
CA ALA A 511 44.88 -8.01 -1.85
C ALA A 511 43.90 -6.84 -2.06
N GLU A 512 43.84 -5.91 -1.10
CA GLU A 512 43.10 -4.66 -1.22
C GLU A 512 43.77 -3.70 -2.22
N PRO A 513 42.99 -2.96 -3.04
CA PRO A 513 43.43 -1.68 -3.56
C PRO A 513 42.72 -0.52 -2.85
N SER A 514 43.57 0.39 -2.41
CA SER A 514 43.33 1.67 -1.74
C SER A 514 42.38 2.61 -2.47
N GLY A 515 41.45 3.23 -1.74
CA GLY A 515 40.64 4.33 -2.26
C GLY A 515 39.58 4.89 -1.31
N TYR A 516 39.84 5.00 0.00
CA TYR A 516 39.00 5.79 0.91
C TYR A 516 39.86 6.52 1.95
N LEU A 517 39.67 7.83 2.09
CA LEU A 517 40.21 8.64 3.18
C LEU A 517 39.60 8.17 4.51
N PRO A 518 40.41 7.85 5.53
CA PRO A 518 39.91 7.43 6.83
C PRO A 518 39.38 8.64 7.60
N VAL A 519 38.10 8.62 7.98
CA VAL A 519 37.60 9.50 9.04
C VAL A 519 38.11 8.94 10.36
N THR A 520 39.09 9.60 10.97
CA THR A 520 39.62 9.25 12.29
C THR A 520 38.60 9.60 13.39
N THR A 521 38.31 8.64 14.27
CA THR A 521 37.56 8.86 15.51
C THR A 521 38.42 9.61 16.53
N PRO A 522 37.91 10.66 17.22
CA PRO A 522 38.66 11.31 18.30
C PRO A 522 38.79 10.39 19.53
N LYS A 523 39.90 10.51 20.26
CA LYS A 523 40.13 9.78 21.52
C LYS A 523 39.31 10.41 22.64
N GLY A 524 38.84 9.59 23.59
CA GLY A 524 37.89 9.97 24.65
C GLY A 524 38.28 11.14 25.56
N SER A 525 39.52 11.65 25.49
CA SER A 525 40.01 12.82 26.24
C SER A 525 39.57 14.17 25.67
N GLU A 526 38.90 14.21 24.51
CA GLU A 526 38.45 15.46 23.85
C GLU A 526 36.93 15.69 23.97
N LEU A 527 36.21 14.88 24.76
CA LEU A 527 34.78 15.06 24.99
C LEU A 527 34.53 16.17 26.04
N PRO A 528 33.51 17.03 25.86
CA PRO A 528 33.10 17.99 26.88
C PRO A 528 32.82 17.28 28.22
N THR A 529 33.31 17.84 29.32
CA THR A 529 33.29 17.24 30.67
C THR A 529 31.88 16.85 31.14
N THR A 530 30.85 17.55 30.69
CA THR A 530 29.44 17.22 30.96
C THR A 530 28.96 15.93 30.28
N PHE A 531 29.57 15.54 29.16
CA PHE A 531 29.23 14.34 28.39
C PHE A 531 29.98 13.11 28.94
N ALA A 532 31.26 13.27 29.31
CA ALA A 532 32.04 12.24 29.98
C ALA A 532 31.41 11.80 31.32
N ASN A 533 30.85 12.77 32.07
CA ASN A 533 30.16 12.48 33.33
C ASN A 533 28.80 11.77 33.17
N ARG A 534 28.11 11.91 32.02
CA ARG A 534 26.88 11.14 31.73
C ARG A 534 27.19 9.69 31.37
N LEU A 535 28.20 9.48 30.52
CA LEU A 535 28.69 8.15 30.17
C LEU A 535 29.17 7.34 31.38
N HIS A 536 29.80 7.98 32.36
CA HIS A 536 30.21 7.32 33.59
C HIS A 536 29.04 7.00 34.53
N ARG A 537 28.00 7.83 34.55
CA ARG A 537 26.84 7.64 35.44
C ARG A 537 25.88 6.55 34.95
N ASP A 538 25.78 6.38 33.63
CA ASP A 538 24.97 5.33 33.01
C ASP A 538 25.65 3.95 33.01
N GLY A 539 26.91 3.86 33.44
CA GLY A 539 27.67 2.61 33.56
C GLY A 539 27.53 1.88 34.90
N GLU A 540 27.01 2.54 35.95
CA GLU A 540 26.94 1.97 37.30
C GLU A 540 25.52 1.55 37.74
N ALA A 541 24.48 1.80 36.95
CA ALA A 541 23.12 1.38 37.26
C ALA A 541 22.54 0.51 36.12
N ASP A 542 22.62 -0.81 36.32
CA ASP A 542 21.91 -1.88 35.61
C ASP A 542 21.88 -1.85 34.06
N GLY A 543 22.70 -2.73 33.47
CA GLY A 543 22.36 -3.42 32.22
C GLY A 543 22.60 -2.65 30.92
N GLN A 544 23.75 -2.95 30.29
CA GLN A 544 24.21 -2.62 28.93
C GLN A 544 23.30 -1.70 28.06
N PRO A 545 23.77 -0.50 27.69
CA PRO A 545 23.09 0.30 26.66
C PRO A 545 23.25 -0.36 25.30
N SER A 546 22.20 -0.34 24.47
CA SER A 546 22.34 -0.76 23.08
C SER A 546 23.32 0.19 22.39
N ALA A 547 24.42 -0.37 21.88
CA ALA A 547 25.47 0.40 21.20
C ALA A 547 24.89 1.30 20.08
N SER A 548 23.76 0.91 19.51
CA SER A 548 23.04 1.64 18.47
C SER A 548 22.44 2.97 18.93
N ALA A 549 21.93 3.06 20.17
CA ALA A 549 21.31 4.29 20.70
C ALA A 549 22.38 5.33 21.10
N ALA A 550 23.50 4.86 21.64
CA ALA A 550 24.64 5.72 21.96
C ALA A 550 25.30 6.30 20.68
N TYR A 551 25.43 5.49 19.61
CA TYR A 551 26.02 5.93 18.35
C TYR A 551 25.16 6.93 17.56
N LEU A 552 23.82 6.81 17.62
CA LEU A 552 22.93 7.74 16.89
C LEU A 552 22.86 9.14 17.51
N SER A 553 22.99 9.25 18.84
CA SER A 553 22.99 10.56 19.51
C SER A 553 24.20 11.43 19.13
N VAL A 554 25.33 10.81 18.77
CA VAL A 554 26.55 11.48 18.30
C VAL A 554 26.38 12.07 16.90
N VAL A 555 25.57 11.44 16.04
CA VAL A 555 25.31 11.93 14.67
C VAL A 555 24.33 13.11 14.67
N VAL A 556 23.25 13.01 15.46
CA VAL A 556 22.21 14.05 15.54
C VAL A 556 22.70 15.33 16.23
N ALA A 557 23.64 15.22 17.17
CA ALA A 557 24.25 16.40 17.79
C ALA A 557 25.16 17.20 16.83
N ARG A 558 25.80 16.52 15.85
CA ARG A 558 26.73 17.14 14.90
C ARG A 558 26.02 17.98 13.82
N GLU A 559 24.79 17.61 13.46
CA GLU A 559 23.97 18.39 12.51
C GLU A 559 23.43 19.69 13.10
N ARG A 560 23.24 19.77 14.43
CA ARG A 560 22.78 21.02 15.10
C ARG A 560 23.84 22.09 15.22
N THR A 561 25.12 21.77 15.03
CA THR A 561 26.24 22.70 15.19
C THR A 561 26.90 23.11 13.88
N ASN A 562 26.31 22.78 12.71
CA ASN A 562 26.85 23.20 11.43
C ASN A 562 26.44 24.67 11.15
N PRO A 563 27.37 25.63 11.13
CA PRO A 563 27.06 27.05 10.95
C PRO A 563 26.59 27.41 9.53
N LEU A 564 26.49 26.44 8.62
CA LEU A 564 25.92 26.59 7.28
C LEU A 564 24.39 26.39 7.22
N CYS A 565 23.74 26.14 8.36
CA CYS A 565 22.28 26.04 8.49
C CYS A 565 21.67 27.01 9.53
N GLN A 566 22.30 28.17 9.75
CA GLN A 566 21.62 29.39 10.22
C GLN A 566 21.56 30.37 9.06
#